data_AF-A0A1V2IEP1-F1
#
_entry.id   AF-A0A1V2IEP1-F1
#
_cell.length_a   1.000
_cell.length_b   1.000
_cell.length_c   1.000
_cell.angle_alpha   90.00
_cell.angle_beta   90.00
_cell.angle_gamma   90.00
#
_symmetry.space_group_name_H-M   'P 1'
#
loop_
_entity.id
_entity.type
_entity.pdbx_description
1 polymer ?
#
loop_
_entity_poly.entity_id
_entity_poly.type
_entity_poly.pdbx_seq_one_letter_code
_entity_poly.pdbx_strand_id
1 'polypeptide(L)'
;MYELRWSLRASFFRYVAGLRDGRASVSEGATLTMDDPQLVVYPADPGRTSDQVLAFRGDLRLGGHGGLLFVRLARPRITMGAAGPELAGPELARQELARQEPAVLSVDNPLTEDGTGPRLDLVTLRLALTPDGWEGVDVRLTEAGVGLFNHVYAAGDPFDPLTVVRR
;
A
#
# COMPACT_ATOMS: atom_id res chain seq x y z
N MET A 1 -1.25 -18.08 -5.63
CA MET A 1 -0.43 -16.87 -5.93
C MET A 1 -1.05 -15.68 -5.22
N TYR A 2 -0.30 -14.73 -4.65
CA TYR A 2 -0.90 -13.65 -3.85
C TYR A 2 -1.34 -12.44 -4.70
N GLU A 3 -2.27 -11.63 -4.19
CA GLU A 3 -2.58 -10.28 -4.70
C GLU A 3 -2.76 -9.32 -3.53
N LEU A 4 -2.33 -8.07 -3.71
CA LEU A 4 -2.53 -6.99 -2.75
C LEU A 4 -3.82 -6.25 -3.09
N ARG A 5 -4.68 -6.02 -2.10
CA ARG A 5 -5.90 -5.23 -2.23
C ARG A 5 -5.83 -4.06 -1.25
N TRP A 6 -5.89 -2.84 -1.77
CA TRP A 6 -5.78 -1.63 -0.96
C TRP A 6 -6.46 -0.42 -1.60
N SER A 7 -7.19 0.34 -0.80
CA SER A 7 -7.88 1.56 -1.19
C SER A 7 -7.08 2.84 -0.95
N LEU A 8 -5.83 2.74 -0.48
CA LEU A 8 -5.00 3.85 0.00
C LEU A 8 -5.65 4.58 1.19
N ARG A 9 -6.68 5.38 0.90
CA ARG A 9 -7.52 6.08 1.86
C ARG A 9 -8.86 6.49 1.20
N ALA A 10 -9.98 6.02 1.73
CA ALA A 10 -11.31 6.26 1.16
C ALA A 10 -11.65 7.75 1.04
N SER A 11 -11.25 8.57 2.03
CA SER A 11 -11.46 10.03 1.98
C SER A 11 -10.69 10.69 0.84
N PHE A 12 -9.50 10.19 0.50
CA PHE A 12 -8.70 10.73 -0.59
C PHE A 12 -9.31 10.37 -1.96
N PHE A 13 -9.75 9.13 -2.13
CA PHE A 13 -10.50 8.74 -3.34
C PHE A 13 -11.78 9.57 -3.52
N ARG A 14 -12.57 9.76 -2.47
CA ARG A 14 -13.77 10.63 -2.51
C ARG A 14 -13.43 12.06 -2.88
N TYR A 15 -12.35 12.60 -2.32
CA TYR A 15 -11.87 13.93 -2.65
C TYR A 15 -11.53 14.05 -4.14
N VAL A 16 -10.69 13.15 -4.66
CA VAL A 16 -10.31 13.14 -6.09
C VAL A 16 -11.54 12.99 -6.98
N ALA A 17 -12.44 12.06 -6.67
CA ALA A 17 -13.67 11.84 -7.45
C ALA A 17 -14.62 13.06 -7.46
N GLY A 18 -14.56 13.91 -6.43
CA GLY A 18 -15.35 15.15 -6.36
C GLY A 18 -14.76 16.32 -7.15
N LEU A 19 -13.52 16.23 -7.61
CA LEU A 19 -12.90 17.28 -8.43
C LEU A 19 -13.47 17.27 -9.84
N ARG A 20 -13.69 18.47 -10.42
CA ARG A 20 -14.19 18.62 -11.80
C ARG A 20 -13.32 17.90 -12.82
N ASP A 21 -12.02 17.86 -12.59
CA ASP A 21 -11.01 17.21 -13.42
C ASP A 21 -10.36 16.01 -12.72
N GLY A 22 -10.99 15.51 -11.66
CA GLY A 22 -10.56 14.36 -10.89
C GLY A 22 -10.46 13.11 -11.74
N ARG A 23 -9.33 12.38 -11.62
CA ARG A 23 -9.11 11.14 -12.37
C ARG A 23 -8.44 10.09 -11.50
N ALA A 24 -8.88 8.85 -11.70
CA ALA A 24 -8.23 7.65 -11.23
C ALA A 24 -8.00 6.72 -12.43
N SER A 25 -6.79 6.21 -12.58
CA SER A 25 -6.45 5.24 -13.61
C SER A 25 -5.49 4.20 -13.08
N VAL A 26 -5.64 2.96 -13.56
CA VAL A 26 -4.76 1.85 -13.22
C VAL A 26 -4.12 1.28 -14.50
N SER A 27 -2.89 0.81 -14.38
CA SER A 27 -2.14 0.16 -15.48
C SER A 27 -1.19 -0.90 -14.91
N GLU A 28 -0.37 -1.53 -15.77
CA GLU A 28 0.62 -2.55 -15.36
C GLU A 28 0.01 -3.76 -14.62
N GLY A 29 -1.25 -4.09 -14.94
CA GLY A 29 -1.99 -5.21 -14.37
C GLY A 29 -2.76 -4.90 -13.08
N ALA A 30 -2.66 -3.68 -12.53
CA ALA A 30 -3.57 -3.26 -11.47
C ALA A 30 -5.00 -3.10 -12.01
N THR A 31 -6.00 -3.44 -11.19
CA THR A 31 -7.42 -3.29 -11.54
C THR A 31 -8.18 -2.60 -10.41
N LEU A 32 -9.18 -1.78 -10.77
CA LEU A 32 -10.21 -1.33 -9.84
C LEU A 32 -11.32 -2.38 -9.76
N THR A 33 -11.90 -2.58 -8.59
CA THR A 33 -13.04 -3.50 -8.47
C THR A 33 -14.35 -2.81 -8.88
N MET A 34 -15.30 -3.58 -9.41
CA MET A 34 -16.62 -3.05 -9.80
C MET A 34 -17.47 -2.72 -8.57
N ASP A 35 -17.38 -3.55 -7.52
CA ASP A 35 -18.20 -3.42 -6.31
C ASP A 35 -17.67 -2.33 -5.37
N ASP A 36 -16.35 -2.09 -5.38
CA ASP A 36 -15.70 -0.98 -4.70
C ASP A 36 -14.72 -0.27 -5.66
N PRO A 37 -15.12 0.85 -6.28
CA PRO A 37 -14.27 1.57 -7.23
C PRO A 37 -13.09 2.31 -6.55
N GLN A 38 -12.96 2.23 -5.23
CA GLN A 38 -11.80 2.73 -4.48
C GLN A 38 -10.78 1.62 -4.20
N LEU A 39 -11.21 0.35 -4.25
CA LEU A 39 -10.34 -0.78 -4.01
C LEU A 39 -9.50 -1.10 -5.25
N VAL A 40 -8.18 -0.99 -5.11
CA VAL A 40 -7.21 -1.37 -6.14
C VAL A 40 -6.66 -2.76 -5.83
N VAL A 41 -6.64 -3.61 -6.84
CA VAL A 41 -6.03 -4.95 -6.80
C VAL A 41 -4.73 -4.93 -7.59
N TYR A 42 -3.62 -5.27 -6.92
CA TYR A 42 -2.28 -5.36 -7.49
C TYR A 42 -1.86 -6.83 -7.57
N PRO A 43 -1.60 -7.38 -8.77
CA PRO A 43 -1.22 -8.79 -8.92
C PRO A 43 0.21 -9.02 -8.43
N ALA A 44 0.51 -10.22 -7.92
CA ALA A 44 1.88 -10.56 -7.52
C ALA A 44 2.91 -10.41 -8.66
N ASP A 45 4.12 -10.07 -8.25
CA ASP A 45 5.36 -10.16 -9.03
C ASP A 45 6.21 -11.32 -8.46
N PRO A 46 6.06 -12.55 -8.98
CA PRO A 46 6.74 -13.71 -8.43
C PRO A 46 8.26 -13.63 -8.63
N GLY A 47 8.74 -12.94 -9.67
CA GLY A 47 10.17 -12.77 -9.93
C GLY A 47 10.86 -11.80 -8.97
N ARG A 48 10.09 -11.04 -8.19
CA ARG A 48 10.60 -10.06 -7.21
C ARG A 48 10.16 -10.34 -5.77
N THR A 49 9.42 -11.43 -5.56
CA THR A 49 8.94 -11.89 -4.25
C THR A 49 9.98 -12.84 -3.64
N SER A 50 10.14 -12.78 -2.33
CA SER A 50 11.01 -13.66 -1.52
C SER A 50 10.41 -13.83 -0.11
N ASP A 51 11.07 -14.60 0.76
CA ASP A 51 10.57 -14.88 2.11
C ASP A 51 10.37 -13.62 2.97
N GLN A 52 11.14 -12.56 2.72
CA GLN A 52 11.04 -11.30 3.46
C GLN A 52 10.29 -10.20 2.69
N VAL A 53 9.89 -10.47 1.45
CA VAL A 53 9.39 -9.43 0.55
C VAL A 53 8.26 -9.94 -0.33
N LEU A 54 7.07 -9.36 -0.18
CA LEU A 54 5.95 -9.57 -1.09
C LEU A 54 5.94 -8.44 -2.12
N ALA A 55 6.16 -8.79 -3.39
CA ALA A 55 6.22 -7.82 -4.48
C ALA A 55 4.97 -7.92 -5.36
N PHE A 56 4.47 -6.77 -5.79
CA PHE A 56 3.30 -6.66 -6.64
C PHE A 56 3.59 -5.77 -7.85
N ARG A 57 2.96 -6.09 -8.98
CA ARG A 57 2.94 -5.24 -10.18
C ARG A 57 1.78 -4.24 -10.08
N GLY A 58 1.67 -3.37 -11.06
CA GLY A 58 0.58 -2.40 -11.15
C GLY A 58 1.00 -0.96 -10.88
N ASP A 59 0.21 -0.03 -11.38
CA ASP A 59 0.44 1.41 -11.28
C ASP A 59 -0.93 2.10 -11.16
N LEU A 60 -1.22 2.64 -9.97
CA LEU A 60 -2.35 3.53 -9.72
C LEU A 60 -1.89 4.98 -9.88
N ARG A 61 -2.67 5.78 -10.61
CA ARG A 61 -2.50 7.23 -10.71
C ARG A 61 -3.79 7.94 -10.34
N LEU A 62 -3.68 8.88 -9.44
CA LEU A 62 -4.74 9.77 -8.98
C LEU A 62 -4.32 11.20 -9.29
N GLY A 63 -5.24 12.02 -9.81
CA GLY A 63 -4.91 13.42 -10.09
C GLY A 63 -6.11 14.33 -10.26
N GLY A 64 -5.81 15.63 -10.35
CA GLY A 64 -6.79 16.72 -10.51
C GLY A 64 -6.09 18.09 -10.41
N HIS A 65 -6.87 19.17 -10.31
CA HIS A 65 -6.38 20.56 -10.18
C HIS A 65 -5.42 20.98 -11.31
N GLY A 66 -5.74 20.65 -12.55
CA GLY A 66 -4.91 20.98 -13.71
C GLY A 66 -3.57 20.26 -13.73
N GLY A 67 -3.44 19.13 -13.03
CA GLY A 67 -2.22 18.35 -12.91
C GLY A 67 -1.34 18.70 -11.71
N LEU A 68 -1.74 19.69 -10.90
CA LEU A 68 -1.03 20.03 -9.65
C LEU A 68 -1.20 18.94 -8.58
N LEU A 69 -2.36 18.27 -8.57
CA LEU A 69 -2.54 17.08 -7.75
C LEU A 69 -2.14 15.86 -8.59
N PHE A 70 -1.11 15.16 -8.16
CA PHE A 70 -0.71 13.87 -8.73
C PHE A 70 -0.17 12.95 -7.64
N VAL A 71 -0.80 11.79 -7.47
CA VAL A 71 -0.37 10.71 -6.59
C VAL A 71 -0.24 9.45 -7.42
N ARG A 72 0.92 8.78 -7.32
CA ARG A 72 1.19 7.53 -8.02
C ARG A 72 1.64 6.45 -7.05
N LEU A 73 1.00 5.29 -7.12
CA LEU A 73 1.39 4.08 -6.40
C LEU A 73 1.78 3.01 -7.42
N ALA A 74 3.08 2.89 -7.67
CA ALA A 74 3.60 1.95 -8.65
C ALA A 74 4.42 0.84 -7.99
N ARG A 75 4.22 -0.37 -8.52
CA ARG A 75 4.89 -1.64 -8.18
C ARG A 75 5.01 -1.84 -6.66
N PRO A 76 3.90 -1.88 -5.89
CA PRO A 76 3.97 -1.95 -4.42
C PRO A 76 4.80 -3.13 -3.92
N ARG A 77 5.50 -2.92 -2.80
CA ARG A 77 6.33 -3.96 -2.16
C ARG A 77 6.14 -3.89 -0.66
N ILE A 78 5.81 -5.01 -0.04
CA ILE A 78 5.76 -5.15 1.41
C ILE A 78 7.02 -5.86 1.86
N THR A 79 7.84 -5.19 2.67
CA THR A 79 9.02 -5.77 3.33
C THR A 79 8.64 -6.09 4.76
N MET A 80 8.82 -7.34 5.16
CA MET A 80 8.55 -7.81 6.52
C MET A 80 9.59 -7.19 7.48
N GLY A 81 9.18 -6.75 8.67
CA GLY A 81 10.11 -6.34 9.74
C GLY A 81 10.98 -7.51 10.22
N ALA A 82 12.07 -7.24 10.96
CA ALA A 82 12.98 -8.27 11.47
C ALA A 82 12.37 -9.05 12.66
N ALA A 83 11.35 -9.83 12.35
CA ALA A 83 10.77 -10.96 13.07
C ALA A 83 9.57 -11.38 12.22
N GLY A 84 9.82 -12.16 11.16
CA GLY A 84 8.75 -12.84 10.43
C GLY A 84 7.97 -13.73 11.40
N PRO A 85 6.67 -14.00 11.14
CA PRO A 85 5.78 -14.60 12.12
C PRO A 85 6.26 -16.02 12.51
N GLU A 86 6.86 -16.15 13.69
CA GLU A 86 6.77 -17.40 14.43
C GLU A 86 5.32 -17.50 14.93
N LEU A 87 4.62 -18.54 14.48
CA LEU A 87 3.18 -18.73 14.61
C LEU A 87 2.72 -18.80 16.08
N ALA A 88 2.42 -17.66 16.70
CA ALA A 88 1.73 -17.60 17.98
C ALA A 88 0.21 -17.60 17.76
N GLY A 89 -0.51 -18.50 18.45
CA GLY A 89 -1.97 -18.65 18.37
C GLY A 89 -2.76 -17.39 18.78
N PRO A 90 -4.09 -17.40 18.57
CA PRO A 90 -4.94 -16.21 18.51
C PRO A 90 -4.99 -15.35 19.79
N GLU A 91 -4.72 -15.92 20.97
CA GLU A 91 -4.81 -15.20 22.25
C GLU A 91 -3.53 -14.42 22.62
N LEU A 92 -2.37 -14.83 22.11
CA LEU A 92 -1.05 -14.18 22.33
C LEU A 92 -0.74 -13.10 21.28
N ALA A 93 -1.52 -13.05 20.19
CA ALA A 93 -1.22 -12.26 19.00
C ALA A 93 -1.21 -10.74 19.23
N ARG A 94 -2.04 -10.17 20.12
CA ARG A 94 -2.11 -8.70 20.29
C ARG A 94 -0.91 -8.07 21.00
N GLN A 95 -0.33 -8.75 22.00
CA GLN A 95 0.86 -8.24 22.70
C GLN A 95 2.15 -8.53 21.93
N GLU A 96 2.21 -9.64 21.20
CA GLU A 96 3.33 -9.98 20.32
C GLU A 96 3.37 -9.09 19.05
N LEU A 97 2.23 -8.71 18.48
CA LEU A 97 2.16 -7.79 17.33
C LEU A 97 2.73 -6.41 17.64
N ALA A 98 2.63 -5.95 18.90
CA ALA A 98 3.24 -4.71 19.34
C ALA A 98 4.78 -4.78 19.42
N ARG A 99 5.34 -5.99 19.63
CA ARG A 99 6.79 -6.25 19.74
C ARG A 99 7.45 -6.56 18.40
N GLN A 100 6.68 -6.98 17.40
CA GLN A 100 7.20 -7.13 16.05
C GLN A 100 7.74 -5.78 15.56
N GLU A 101 8.70 -5.80 14.65
CA GLU A 101 8.99 -4.62 13.86
C GLU A 101 7.88 -4.42 12.82
N PRO A 102 7.41 -3.19 12.59
CA PRO A 102 6.39 -2.97 11.57
C PRO A 102 6.94 -3.36 10.21
N ALA A 103 6.09 -3.99 9.39
CA ALA A 103 6.38 -4.13 7.98
C ALA A 103 6.31 -2.75 7.32
N VAL A 104 6.95 -2.63 6.16
CA VAL A 104 6.96 -1.39 5.36
C VAL A 104 6.41 -1.69 3.98
N LEU A 105 5.38 -0.95 3.57
CA LEU A 105 4.93 -0.91 2.19
C LEU A 105 5.63 0.26 1.47
N SER A 106 6.40 -0.07 0.45
CA SER A 106 7.08 0.90 -0.42
C SER A 106 6.53 0.86 -1.84
N VAL A 107 6.57 2.02 -2.50
CA VAL A 107 6.24 2.19 -3.93
C VAL A 107 7.44 2.74 -4.66
N ASP A 108 7.41 2.73 -5.99
CA ASP A 108 8.42 3.50 -6.74
C ASP A 108 8.29 4.97 -6.38
N ASN A 109 9.44 5.62 -6.20
CA ASN A 109 9.46 7.04 -5.91
C ASN A 109 9.03 7.82 -7.16
N PRO A 110 7.86 8.50 -7.13
CA PRO A 110 7.37 9.22 -8.30
C PRO A 110 8.19 10.48 -8.62
N LEU A 111 9.09 10.89 -7.71
CA LEU A 111 10.00 12.02 -7.91
C LEU A 111 11.31 11.62 -8.61
N THR A 112 11.52 10.33 -8.91
CA THR A 112 12.69 9.85 -9.65
C THR A 112 12.32 9.60 -11.11
N GLU A 113 12.90 10.37 -12.04
CA GLU A 113 12.49 10.43 -13.45
C GLU A 113 12.58 9.07 -14.16
N ASP A 114 13.62 8.28 -13.87
CA ASP A 114 13.87 6.98 -14.52
C ASP A 114 13.34 5.78 -13.72
N GLY A 115 12.77 6.00 -12.52
CA GLY A 115 12.29 4.94 -11.64
C GLY A 115 13.39 4.01 -11.08
N THR A 116 14.66 4.41 -11.21
CA THR A 116 15.86 3.71 -10.72
C THR A 116 16.34 4.18 -9.34
N GLY A 117 15.75 5.25 -8.82
CA GLY A 117 16.08 5.78 -7.50
C GLY A 117 15.56 4.91 -6.35
N PRO A 118 15.86 5.28 -5.09
CA PRO A 118 15.38 4.55 -3.93
C PRO A 118 13.86 4.52 -3.92
N ARG A 119 13.30 3.38 -3.50
CA ARG A 119 11.85 3.24 -3.32
C ARG A 119 11.37 4.19 -2.22
N LEU A 120 10.15 4.68 -2.37
CA LEU A 120 9.51 5.48 -1.34
C LEU A 120 8.82 4.55 -0.34
N ASP A 121 9.37 4.48 0.87
CA ASP A 121 8.70 3.84 2.00
C ASP A 121 7.47 4.67 2.35
N LEU A 122 6.29 4.18 1.99
CA LEU A 122 5.07 4.98 1.99
C LEU A 122 4.32 4.85 3.31
N VAL A 123 4.09 3.62 3.75
CA VAL A 123 3.40 3.35 5.02
C VAL A 123 4.10 2.23 5.78
N THR A 124 4.08 2.31 7.10
CA THR A 124 4.32 1.18 7.99
C THR A 124 3.00 0.47 8.28
N LEU A 125 3.05 -0.83 8.55
CA LEU A 125 1.88 -1.63 8.88
C LEU A 125 2.22 -2.82 9.78
N ARG A 126 1.20 -3.34 10.44
CA ARG A 126 1.23 -4.62 11.16
C ARG A 126 0.55 -5.68 10.31
N LEU A 127 1.21 -6.82 10.13
CA LEU A 127 0.66 -7.94 9.37
C LEU A 127 0.15 -9.02 10.31
N ALA A 128 -1.13 -9.37 10.17
CA ALA A 128 -1.73 -10.52 10.81
C ALA A 128 -1.97 -11.62 9.77
N LEU A 129 -1.58 -12.86 10.08
CA LEU A 129 -1.90 -14.00 9.23
C LEU A 129 -3.40 -14.33 9.33
N THR A 130 -4.04 -14.58 8.20
CA THR A 130 -5.43 -15.02 8.10
C THR A 130 -5.50 -16.35 7.32
N PRO A 131 -6.64 -17.08 7.35
CA PRO A 131 -6.79 -18.29 6.54
C PRO A 131 -6.57 -18.06 5.04
N ASP A 132 -6.89 -16.86 4.56
CA ASP A 132 -6.85 -16.49 3.14
C ASP A 132 -5.56 -15.76 2.73
N GLY A 133 -4.67 -15.45 3.69
CA GLY A 133 -3.42 -14.74 3.44
C GLY A 133 -3.02 -13.85 4.62
N TRP A 134 -2.93 -12.54 4.40
CA TRP A 134 -2.58 -11.57 5.44
C TRP A 134 -3.50 -10.36 5.44
N GLU A 135 -3.70 -9.80 6.62
CA GLU A 135 -4.33 -8.51 6.84
C GLU A 135 -3.29 -7.51 7.33
N GLY A 136 -3.19 -6.37 6.65
CA GLY A 136 -2.39 -5.22 7.04
C GLY A 136 -3.22 -4.23 7.82
N VAL A 137 -2.97 -4.14 9.12
CA VAL A 137 -3.64 -3.24 10.06
C VAL A 137 -2.66 -2.21 10.61
N ASP A 138 -3.17 -1.19 11.32
CA ASP A 138 -2.37 -0.07 11.82
C ASP A 138 -1.48 0.53 10.73
N VAL A 139 -2.08 0.78 9.56
CA VAL A 139 -1.39 1.35 8.40
C VAL A 139 -1.16 2.84 8.66
N ARG A 140 0.10 3.25 8.71
CA ARG A 140 0.52 4.61 9.13
C ARG A 140 1.42 5.23 8.09
N LEU A 141 1.15 6.47 7.70
CA LEU A 141 2.01 7.23 6.79
C LEU A 141 3.40 7.43 7.39
N THR A 142 4.46 7.16 6.62
CA THR A 142 5.83 7.42 7.05
C THR A 142 6.19 8.90 6.87
N GLU A 143 7.30 9.35 7.47
CA GLU A 143 7.85 10.68 7.21
C GLU A 143 8.17 10.91 5.73
N ALA A 144 8.76 9.91 5.06
CA ALA A 144 9.06 9.99 3.63
C ALA A 144 7.78 10.09 2.78
N GLY A 145 6.71 9.38 3.18
CA GLY A 145 5.43 9.36 2.48
C GLY A 145 4.66 10.68 2.52
N VAL A 146 4.92 11.56 3.50
CA VAL A 146 4.25 12.87 3.64
C VAL A 146 4.33 13.71 2.36
N GLY A 147 5.50 13.70 1.71
CA GLY A 147 5.72 14.47 0.48
C GLY A 147 4.82 14.04 -0.68
N LEU A 148 4.43 12.76 -0.74
CA LEU A 148 3.53 12.25 -1.79
C LEU A 148 2.16 12.93 -1.74
N PHE A 149 1.73 13.37 -0.56
CA PHE A 149 0.43 14.02 -0.35
C PHE A 149 0.56 15.53 -0.18
N ASN A 150 1.66 16.12 -0.63
CA ASN A 150 1.92 17.56 -0.53
C ASN A 150 1.70 18.12 0.89
N HIS A 151 2.13 17.35 1.90
CA HIS A 151 2.03 17.68 3.33
C HIS A 151 0.61 17.85 3.90
N VAL A 152 -0.43 17.39 3.18
CA VAL A 152 -1.81 17.39 3.69
C VAL A 152 -2.00 16.42 4.86
N TYR A 153 -1.20 15.34 4.89
CA TYR A 153 -1.20 14.35 5.95
C TYR A 153 0.13 14.37 6.70
N ALA A 154 0.08 14.15 8.00
CA ALA A 154 1.26 14.07 8.85
C ALA A 154 1.81 12.64 8.92
N ALA A 155 3.09 12.52 9.29
CA ALA A 155 3.66 11.22 9.63
C ALA A 155 2.87 10.60 10.80
N GLY A 156 2.56 9.31 10.72
CA GLY A 156 1.71 8.60 11.67
C GLY A 156 0.20 8.71 11.39
N ASP A 157 -0.22 9.50 10.40
CA ASP A 157 -1.64 9.55 10.03
C ASP A 157 -2.14 8.17 9.59
N PRO A 158 -3.35 7.77 10.03
CA PRO A 158 -3.91 6.48 9.67
C PRO A 158 -4.33 6.46 8.20
N PHE A 159 -4.03 5.35 7.54
CA PHE A 159 -4.46 5.01 6.20
C PHE A 159 -5.36 3.76 6.24
N ASP A 160 -6.05 3.49 5.15
CA ASP A 160 -6.96 2.35 5.11
C ASP A 160 -6.18 1.03 5.29
N PRO A 161 -6.77 0.03 5.95
CA PRO A 161 -6.16 -1.30 6.02
C PRO A 161 -6.03 -1.92 4.63
N LEU A 162 -5.14 -2.90 4.50
CA LEU A 162 -4.92 -3.64 3.26
C LEU A 162 -5.03 -5.14 3.48
N THR A 163 -5.24 -5.89 2.41
CA THR A 163 -5.20 -7.35 2.46
C THR A 163 -4.27 -7.90 1.40
N VAL A 164 -3.58 -8.99 1.72
CA VAL A 164 -2.84 -9.81 0.77
C VAL A 164 -3.50 -11.17 0.74
N VAL A 165 -4.20 -11.50 -0.35
CA VAL A 165 -5.00 -12.73 -0.43
C VAL A 165 -4.39 -13.73 -1.39
N ARG A 166 -4.52 -15.01 -1.08
CA ARG A 166 -4.10 -16.11 -1.95
C ARG A 166 -5.18 -16.37 -3.00
N ARG A 167 -4.82 -16.25 -4.27
CA ARG A 167 -5.52 -16.87 -5.40
C ARG A 167 -5.09 -18.31 -5.60
#